data_AF-A0A497FTJ0-F1
#
_entry.id   AF-A0A497FTJ0-F1
#
_cell.length_a   1.000
_cell.length_b   1.000
_cell.length_c   1.000
_cell.angle_alpha   90.00
_cell.angle_beta   90.00
_cell.angle_gamma   90.00
#
_symmetry.space_group_name_H-M   'P 1'
#
loop_
_entity.id
_entity.type
_entity.pdbx_description
1 polymer ?
#
loop_
_entity_poly.entity_id
_entity_poly.type
_entity_poly.pdbx_seq_one_letter_code
_entity_poly.pdbx_strand_id
1 'polypeptide(L)'
;MSILVMEDWKTFKNFATPFVYRGARVVYQERKVDDTVEIKICAGSIGFEGEYREDSEELKEIRDWLQLVGGGKVKKVIPVDLFFTT
;
A
#
# COMPACT_ATOMS: atom_id res chain seq x y z
N MET A 1 -9.07 -13.01 -7.87
CA MET A 1 -9.43 -12.31 -6.62
C MET A 1 -9.34 -10.82 -6.91
N SER A 2 -10.33 -10.03 -6.47
CA SER A 2 -10.36 -8.59 -6.73
C SER A 2 -9.89 -7.83 -5.49
N ILE A 3 -9.26 -6.67 -5.69
CA ILE A 3 -8.91 -5.72 -4.62
C ILE A 3 -9.95 -4.60 -4.62
N LEU A 4 -10.56 -4.35 -3.46
CA LEU A 4 -11.47 -3.22 -3.24
C LEU A 4 -10.65 -1.99 -2.91
N VAL A 5 -10.53 -1.06 -3.85
CA VAL A 5 -9.76 0.17 -3.65
C VAL A 5 -10.63 1.21 -2.96
N MET A 6 -10.16 1.71 -1.82
CA MET A 6 -10.87 2.72 -1.03
C MET A 6 -10.64 4.13 -1.61
N GLU A 7 -11.65 4.99 -1.47
CA GLU A 7 -11.67 6.35 -2.05
C GLU A 7 -10.59 7.26 -1.46
N ASP A 8 -10.27 7.12 -0.18
CA ASP A 8 -9.34 7.98 0.53
C ASP A 8 -8.52 7.21 1.58
N TRP A 9 -7.39 7.81 1.98
CA TRP A 9 -6.46 7.25 2.95
C TRP A 9 -7.11 6.95 4.31
N LYS A 10 -7.95 7.86 4.81
CA LYS A 10 -8.60 7.72 6.12
C LYS A 10 -9.54 6.53 6.12
N THR A 11 -10.33 6.36 5.06
CA THR A 11 -11.23 5.22 4.87
C THR A 11 -10.42 3.92 4.78
N PHE A 12 -9.36 3.89 3.96
CA PHE A 12 -8.46 2.74 3.90
C PHE A 12 -7.89 2.35 5.26
N LYS A 13 -7.27 3.29 5.97
CA LYS A 13 -6.62 3.06 7.27
C LYS A 13 -7.61 2.52 8.29
N ASN A 14 -8.82 3.07 8.36
CA ASN A 14 -9.87 2.61 9.27
C ASN A 14 -10.32 1.18 8.98
N PHE A 15 -10.46 0.82 7.70
CA PHE A 15 -10.85 -0.52 7.30
C PHE A 15 -9.72 -1.53 7.43
N ALA A 16 -8.49 -1.17 7.04
CA ALA A 16 -7.34 -2.07 7.02
C ALA A 16 -6.81 -2.40 8.43
N THR A 17 -6.76 -1.40 9.33
CA THR A 17 -6.13 -1.52 10.65
C THR A 17 -6.65 -2.71 11.49
N PRO A 18 -7.98 -2.97 11.59
CA PRO A 18 -8.48 -4.17 12.26
C PRO A 18 -7.99 -5.50 11.68
N PHE A 19 -7.78 -5.59 10.36
CA PHE A 19 -7.26 -6.80 9.72
C PHE A 19 -5.78 -7.01 10.01
N VAL A 20 -5.00 -5.93 10.05
CA VAL A 20 -3.58 -5.97 10.44
C VAL A 20 -3.43 -6.56 11.83
N TYR A 21 -4.20 -6.08 12.82
CA TYR A 21 -4.17 -6.62 14.17
C TYR A 21 -4.60 -8.08 14.28
N ARG A 22 -5.35 -8.58 13.28
CA ARG A 22 -5.74 -10.00 13.16
C ARG A 22 -4.72 -10.83 12.35
N GLY A 23 -3.58 -10.26 11.99
CA GLY A 23 -2.47 -10.95 11.33
C GLY A 23 -2.42 -10.80 9.81
N ALA A 24 -3.26 -9.97 9.21
CA ALA A 24 -3.16 -9.67 7.77
C ALA A 24 -1.84 -8.95 7.47
N ARG A 25 -1.13 -9.41 6.42
CA ARG A 25 0.07 -8.73 5.94
C ARG A 25 -0.31 -7.50 5.14
N VAL A 26 0.37 -6.39 5.41
CA VAL A 26 0.32 -5.18 4.59
C VAL A 26 1.51 -5.20 3.66
N VAL A 27 1.26 -5.02 2.37
CA VAL A 27 2.30 -4.84 1.37
C VAL A 27 2.05 -3.56 0.60
N TYR A 28 3.12 -2.89 0.18
CA TYR A 28 2.99 -1.63 -0.55
C TYR A 28 4.08 -1.48 -1.60
N GLN A 29 3.78 -0.74 -2.65
CA GLN A 29 4.73 -0.33 -3.68
C GLN A 29 4.78 1.19 -3.69
N GLU A 30 5.98 1.74 -3.82
CA GLU A 30 6.19 3.16 -4.08
C GLU A 30 6.93 3.30 -5.41
N ARG A 31 6.52 4.28 -6.20
CA ARG A 31 7.23 4.71 -7.40
C ARG A 31 7.47 6.21 -7.30
N LYS A 32 8.74 6.60 -7.34
CA LYS A 32 9.12 8.01 -7.43
C LYS A 32 9.13 8.44 -8.89
N VAL A 33 8.48 9.56 -9.18
CA VAL A 33 8.45 10.23 -10.48
C VAL A 33 8.65 11.72 -10.20
N ASP A 34 9.82 12.25 -10.55
CA ASP A 34 10.22 13.63 -10.24
C ASP A 34 10.07 13.96 -8.74
N ASP A 35 9.28 14.99 -8.40
CA ASP A 35 8.99 15.44 -7.03
C ASP A 35 7.76 14.74 -6.41
N THR A 36 7.26 13.70 -7.09
CA THR A 36 6.03 13.00 -6.76
C THR A 36 6.31 11.54 -6.43
N VAL A 37 5.54 10.98 -5.51
CA VAL A 37 5.55 9.58 -5.10
C VAL A 37 4.15 9.02 -5.31
N GLU A 38 4.04 8.07 -6.24
CA GLU A 38 2.89 7.20 -6.34
C GLU A 38 3.04 6.08 -5.30
N ILE A 39 2.00 5.84 -4.50
CA ILE A 39 1.97 4.76 -3.52
C ILE A 39 0.75 3.89 -3.75
N LYS A 40 0.96 2.56 -3.71
CA LYS A 40 -0.11 1.56 -3.76
C LYS A 40 0.04 0.63 -2.57
N ILE A 41 -1.03 0.43 -1.81
CA ILE A 41 -1.04 -0.34 -0.57
C ILE A 41 -2.11 -1.41 -0.68
N CYS A 42 -1.81 -2.61 -0.17
CA CYS A 42 -2.73 -3.72 -0.10
C CYS A 42 -2.69 -4.36 1.29
N ALA A 43 -3.87 -4.59 1.86
CA ALA A 43 -4.09 -5.33 3.09
C ALA A 43 -5.22 -6.35 2.87
N GLY A 44 -4.86 -7.60 2.58
CA GLY A 44 -5.84 -8.63 2.21
C GLY A 44 -6.53 -8.32 0.88
N SER A 45 -7.85 -8.12 0.91
CA SER A 45 -8.65 -7.76 -0.27
C SER A 45 -8.94 -6.26 -0.38
N ILE A 46 -8.30 -5.43 0.45
CA ILE A 46 -8.51 -3.98 0.50
C ILE A 46 -7.26 -3.29 -0.03
N GLY A 47 -7.45 -2.31 -0.91
CA GLY A 47 -6.39 -1.54 -1.52
C GLY A 47 -6.54 -0.04 -1.32
N PHE A 48 -5.44 0.67 -1.49
CA PHE A 48 -5.38 2.12 -1.58
C PHE A 48 -4.33 2.51 -2.61
N GLU A 49 -4.60 3.55 -3.40
CA GLU A 49 -3.62 4.17 -4.26
C GLU A 49 -3.71 5.69 -4.13
N GLY A 50 -2.55 6.34 -4.16
CA GLY A 50 -2.47 7.78 -4.04
C GLY A 50 -1.19 8.32 -4.67
N GLU A 51 -1.22 9.60 -5.01
CA GLU A 51 -0.11 10.34 -5.58
C GLU A 51 0.15 11.58 -4.73
N TYR A 52 1.39 11.72 -4.29
CA TYR A 52 1.76 12.70 -3.28
C TYR A 52 3.07 13.38 -3.62
N ARG A 53 3.22 14.66 -3.26
CA ARG A 53 4.56 15.26 -3.23
C ARG A 53 5.44 14.57 -2.20
N GLU A 54 6.72 14.46 -2.49
CA GLU A 54 7.70 13.79 -1.63
C GLU A 54 7.76 14.37 -0.20
N ASP A 55 7.48 15.66 -0.05
CA ASP A 55 7.47 16.41 1.20
C ASP A 55 6.10 16.53 1.85
N SER A 56 5.06 15.88 1.31
CA SER A 56 3.71 16.00 1.85
C SER A 56 3.57 15.32 3.22
N GLU A 57 2.88 16.01 4.15
CA GLU A 57 2.58 15.45 5.47
C GLU A 57 1.71 14.20 5.40
N GLU A 58 0.84 14.09 4.38
CA GLU A 58 0.02 12.88 4.18
C GLU A 58 0.86 11.67 3.78
N LEU A 59 1.84 11.83 2.87
CA LEU A 59 2.77 10.76 2.52
C LEU A 59 3.59 10.32 3.74
N LYS A 60 4.00 11.27 4.58
CA LYS A 60 4.69 10.99 5.83
C LYS A 60 3.80 10.18 6.79
N GLU A 61 2.53 10.57 6.96
CA GLU A 61 1.57 9.82 7.77
C GLU A 61 1.39 8.38 7.28
N ILE A 62 1.31 8.20 5.96
CA ILE A 62 1.18 6.89 5.33
C ILE A 62 2.42 6.03 5.62
N ARG A 63 3.63 6.58 5.45
CA ARG A 63 4.89 5.89 5.74
C ARG A 63 5.03 5.52 7.22
N ASP A 64 4.66 6.43 8.12
CA ASP A 64 4.67 6.19 9.56
C ASP A 64 3.72 5.05 9.93
N TRP A 65 2.51 5.03 9.35
CA TRP A 65 1.57 3.93 9.55
C TRP A 65 2.10 2.62 8.99
N LEU A 66 2.66 2.62 7.77
CA LEU A 66 3.27 1.44 7.15
C LEU A 66 4.40 0.87 8.02
N GLN A 67 5.25 1.72 8.60
CA GLN A 67 6.29 1.31 9.52
C GLN A 67 5.69 0.70 10.79
N LEU A 68 4.67 1.34 11.38
CA LEU A 68 4.01 0.87 12.60
C LEU A 68 3.38 -0.53 12.42
N VAL A 69 2.75 -0.77 11.27
CA VAL A 69 2.09 -2.05 10.97
C VAL A 69 3.02 -3.13 10.42
N GLY A 70 4.32 -2.83 10.27
CA GLY A 70 5.28 -3.75 9.68
C GLY A 70 5.02 -4.02 8.19
N GLY A 71 4.59 -3.00 7.45
CA GLY A 71 4.31 -3.06 6.02
C GLY A 71 5.54 -3.43 5.20
N GLY A 72 5.39 -4.40 4.30
CA GLY A 72 6.46 -4.85 3.41
C GLY A 72 6.48 -4.09 2.09
N LYS A 73 7.58 -3.37 1.81
CA LYS A 73 7.78 -2.72 0.51
C LYS A 73 8.06 -3.79 -0.57
N VAL A 74 7.21 -3.86 -1.59
CA VAL A 74 7.40 -4.78 -2.72
C VAL A 74 8.15 -4.11 -3.84
N LYS A 75 9.08 -4.87 -4.45
CA LYS A 75 9.86 -4.41 -5.61
C LYS A 75 9.04 -4.45 -6.90
N LYS A 76 8.27 -5.53 -7.10
CA LYS A 76 7.46 -5.77 -8.29
C LYS A 76 6.30 -6.70 -7.95
N VAL A 77 5.21 -6.57 -8.70
CA VAL A 77 4.09 -7.52 -8.71
C VAL A 77 4.23 -8.39 -9.96
N ILE A 78 4.18 -9.71 -9.79
CA ILE A 78 4.26 -10.67 -10.90
C ILE A 78 3.02 -11.56 -10.81
N PRO A 79 2.23 -11.71 -11.89
CA PRO A 79 1.20 -12.73 -11.96
C PRO A 79 1.79 -14.11 -11.65
N VAL A 80 1.07 -14.94 -10.89
CA VAL A 80 1.57 -16.25 -10.42
C VAL A 80 1.99 -17.15 -11.59
N ASP A 81 1.19 -17.12 -12.65
CA ASP A 81 1.39 -17.79 -13.93
C ASP A 81 2.68 -17.37 -14.65
N LEU A 82 3.20 -16.17 -14.37
CA LEU A 82 4.44 -15.66 -14.96
C LEU A 82 5.66 -15.81 -14.03
N PHE A 83 5.45 -16.12 -12.75
CA PHE A 83 6.54 -16.12 -11.76
C PHE A 83 7.63 -17.16 -12.06
N PHE A 84 7.23 -18.35 -12.51
CA PHE A 84 8.15 -19.45 -12.81
C PHE A 84 8.57 -19.54 -14.27
N THR A 85 8.08 -18.64 -15.13
CA THR A 85 8.34 -18.65 -16.57
C THR A 85 9.33 -17.56 -17.00
N THR A 86 9.86 -16.78 -16.06
CA THR A 86 10.81 -15.68 -16.31
C THR A 86 12.17 -15.95 -15.71
#